data_AF-A0A847JK82-F1
#
_entry.id   AF-A0A847JK82-F1
#
_cell.length_a   1.000
_cell.length_b   1.000
_cell.length_c   1.000
_cell.angle_alpha   90.00
_cell.angle_beta   90.00
_cell.angle_gamma   90.00
#
_symmetry.space_group_name_H-M   'P 1'
#
loop_
_entity.id
_entity.type
_entity.pdbx_description
1 polymer ?
#
loop_
_entity_poly.entity_id
_entity_poly.type
_entity_poly.pdbx_seq_one_letter_code
_entity_poly.pdbx_strand_id
1 'polypeptide(L)'
;MNGNIESGMEFAEQAENYFKIESCPTMRALNVKTCDFIIAKKSGVQTRVFLIEAKSSAPKPLQDNTTQKEPWEKFLQNICDKMVTTLLVFIGLKVGRHYSQLSDLPDTIAQAVLGDLSITPCLVLKEHPPYALFQISDALKIRLQPIVKSFVLDQPIVINAEMAIENGLVNRIIS
;
A
#
# COMPACT_ATOMS: atom_id res chain seq x y z
N MET A 1 -12.44 13.89 11.92
CA MET A 1 -11.34 14.35 11.04
C MET A 1 -10.63 13.11 10.54
N ASN A 2 -11.04 12.58 9.39
CA ASN A 2 -10.44 11.38 8.81
C ASN A 2 -9.24 11.83 7.97
N GLY A 3 -8.09 12.01 8.61
CA GLY A 3 -6.90 12.50 7.92
C GLY A 3 -6.32 11.48 6.93
N ASN A 4 -5.86 11.99 5.80
CA ASN A 4 -4.86 11.41 4.90
C ASN A 4 -3.45 11.31 5.51
N ILE A 5 -3.34 11.43 6.83
CA ILE A 5 -2.09 11.38 7.57
C ILE A 5 -1.84 9.96 8.06
N GLU A 6 -0.65 9.44 7.79
CA GLU A 6 -0.14 8.17 8.33
C GLU A 6 1.38 8.17 8.41
N SER A 7 1.94 7.58 9.47
CA SER A 7 3.39 7.44 9.64
C SER A 7 4.20 8.74 9.50
N GLY A 8 3.62 9.88 9.89
CA GLY A 8 4.24 11.20 9.77
C GLY A 8 4.30 11.74 8.34
N MET A 9 3.43 11.27 7.45
CA MET A 9 3.30 11.72 6.07
C MET A 9 1.84 12.06 5.78
N GLU A 10 1.60 13.10 5.00
CA GLU A 10 0.28 13.45 4.48
C GLU A 10 0.16 12.94 3.05
N PHE A 11 -0.69 11.95 2.81
CA PHE A 11 -0.90 11.33 1.50
C PHE A 11 -1.78 12.22 0.60
N ALA A 12 -1.51 12.19 -0.70
CA ALA A 12 -2.22 13.02 -1.66
C ALA A 12 -3.72 12.68 -1.69
N GLU A 13 -4.56 13.67 -1.40
CA GLU A 13 -6.00 13.53 -1.30
C GLU A 13 -6.67 14.15 -2.52
N GLN A 14 -6.95 13.31 -3.51
CA GLN A 14 -8.09 13.55 -4.41
C GLN A 14 -9.12 12.51 -4.04
N ALA A 15 -10.22 12.93 -3.41
CA ALA A 15 -11.22 12.03 -2.81
C ALA A 15 -11.73 10.96 -3.78
N GLU A 16 -11.80 11.27 -5.07
CA GLU A 16 -12.18 10.38 -6.17
C GLU A 16 -11.15 9.27 -6.49
N ASN A 17 -9.92 9.41 -6.03
CA ASN A 17 -8.77 8.55 -6.37
C ASN A 17 -8.15 7.89 -5.13
N TYR A 18 -8.67 8.16 -3.94
CA TYR A 18 -8.01 7.85 -2.67
C TYR A 18 -8.96 7.10 -1.73
N PHE A 19 -8.50 5.99 -1.15
CA PHE A 19 -9.29 5.19 -0.22
C PHE A 19 -8.45 4.73 0.98
N LYS A 20 -8.78 5.21 2.18
CA LYS A 20 -8.14 4.79 3.45
C LYS A 20 -8.71 3.47 3.96
N ILE A 21 -8.35 2.39 3.28
CA ILE A 21 -8.94 1.06 3.46
C ILE A 21 -8.79 0.50 4.88
N GLU A 22 -7.64 0.69 5.55
CA GLU A 22 -7.43 0.18 6.92
C GLU A 22 -8.46 0.76 7.91
N SER A 23 -8.85 2.00 7.67
CA SER A 23 -9.80 2.70 8.53
C SER A 23 -11.26 2.48 8.13
N CYS A 24 -11.56 1.78 7.04
CA CYS A 24 -12.95 1.67 6.58
C CYS A 24 -13.78 0.76 7.51
N PRO A 25 -15.07 1.05 7.75
CA PRO A 25 -15.90 0.29 8.68
C PRO A 25 -15.94 -1.21 8.38
N THR A 26 -15.92 -1.59 7.09
CA THR A 26 -15.92 -3.00 6.71
C THR A 26 -14.64 -3.71 7.11
N MET A 27 -13.46 -3.13 6.91
CA MET A 27 -12.21 -3.79 7.31
C MET A 27 -12.14 -3.97 8.83
N ARG A 28 -12.65 -2.99 9.60
CA ARG A 28 -12.77 -3.11 11.05
C ARG A 28 -13.71 -4.25 11.46
N ALA A 29 -14.85 -4.38 10.79
CA ALA A 29 -15.82 -5.45 11.07
C ALA A 29 -15.28 -6.84 10.71
N LEU A 30 -14.50 -6.95 9.64
CA LEU A 30 -13.86 -8.21 9.23
C LEU A 30 -12.64 -8.57 10.08
N ASN A 31 -12.12 -7.64 10.87
CA ASN A 31 -10.90 -7.81 11.68
C ASN A 31 -9.71 -8.33 10.86
N VAL A 32 -9.55 -7.80 9.64
CA VAL A 32 -8.45 -8.13 8.73
C VAL A 32 -7.45 -6.97 8.69
N LYS A 33 -6.16 -7.30 8.58
CA LYS A 33 -5.10 -6.29 8.43
C LYS A 33 -4.92 -5.97 6.96
N THR A 34 -5.15 -4.72 6.59
CA THR A 34 -4.88 -4.21 5.25
C THR A 34 -3.72 -3.22 5.27
N CYS A 35 -3.26 -2.87 4.08
CA CYS A 35 -2.52 -1.66 3.82
C CYS A 35 -3.32 -0.43 4.27
N ASP A 36 -2.62 0.67 4.49
CA ASP A 36 -3.23 1.92 4.97
C ASP A 36 -4.12 2.55 3.89
N PHE A 37 -3.66 2.53 2.63
CA PHE A 37 -4.34 3.20 1.52
C PHE A 37 -4.41 2.39 0.23
N ILE A 38 -5.41 2.73 -0.59
CA ILE A 38 -5.46 2.46 -2.03
C ILE A 38 -5.50 3.82 -2.74
N ILE A 39 -4.58 4.04 -3.67
CA ILE A 39 -4.55 5.27 -4.48
C ILE A 39 -4.57 4.91 -5.96
N ALA A 40 -5.49 5.47 -6.73
CA ALA A 40 -5.54 5.34 -8.17
C ALA A 40 -4.97 6.59 -8.86
N LYS A 41 -4.22 6.40 -9.94
CA LYS A 41 -3.75 7.48 -10.81
C LYS A 41 -4.06 7.10 -12.25
N LYS A 42 -4.77 7.98 -12.95
CA LYS A 42 -4.95 7.86 -14.41
C LYS A 42 -3.69 8.31 -15.11
N SER A 43 -3.22 7.51 -16.07
CA SER A 43 -2.14 7.83 -16.99
C SER A 43 -2.59 7.51 -18.41
N GLY A 44 -3.17 8.50 -19.08
CA GLY A 44 -3.84 8.29 -20.36
C GLY A 44 -5.03 7.33 -20.22
N VAL A 45 -5.01 6.23 -20.96
CA VAL A 45 -6.08 5.21 -20.93
C VAL A 45 -5.94 4.20 -19.79
N GLN A 46 -4.77 4.10 -19.17
CA GLN A 46 -4.53 3.12 -18.10
C GLN A 46 -4.74 3.77 -16.72
N THR A 47 -5.32 3.01 -15.80
CA THR A 47 -5.41 3.40 -14.39
C THR A 47 -4.43 2.55 -13.59
N ARG A 48 -3.48 3.22 -12.94
CA ARG A 48 -2.54 2.58 -12.02
C ARG A 48 -3.08 2.66 -10.61
N VAL A 49 -3.11 1.55 -9.90
CA VAL A 49 -3.61 1.45 -8.52
C VAL A 49 -2.47 1.04 -7.60
N PHE A 50 -2.17 1.86 -6.61
CA PHE A 50 -1.18 1.59 -5.60
C PHE A 50 -1.85 1.02 -4.35
N LEU A 51 -1.34 -0.12 -3.85
CA LEU A 51 -1.68 -0.65 -2.53
C LEU A 51 -0.59 -0.20 -1.57
N ILE A 52 -0.87 0.80 -0.74
CA ILE A 52 0.14 1.55 -0.01
C ILE A 52 0.13 1.16 1.46
N GLU A 53 1.23 0.56 1.92
CA GLU A 53 1.59 0.52 3.33
C GLU A 53 2.56 1.67 3.63
N ALA A 54 2.26 2.47 4.64
CA ALA A 54 3.10 3.55 5.12
C ALA A 54 3.78 3.14 6.42
N LYS A 55 5.07 3.48 6.54
CA LYS A 55 5.85 3.24 7.75
C LYS A 55 6.74 4.43 8.04
N SER A 56 6.93 4.75 9.32
CA SER A 56 7.90 5.77 9.73
C SER A 56 9.34 5.31 9.47
N SER A 57 9.60 4.01 9.59
CA SER A 57 10.93 3.40 9.51
C SER A 57 10.85 1.90 9.23
N ALA A 58 11.96 1.29 8.83
CA ALA A 58 12.12 -0.17 8.73
C ALA A 58 13.31 -0.68 9.59
N PRO A 59 13.26 -1.93 10.08
CA PRO A 59 14.40 -2.58 10.72
C PRO A 59 15.54 -2.83 9.73
N LYS A 60 16.75 -3.08 10.24
CA LYS A 60 17.90 -3.48 9.42
C LYS A 60 17.97 -5.00 9.31
N PRO A 61 18.34 -5.57 8.14
CA PRO A 61 18.31 -7.03 7.94
C PRO A 61 19.30 -7.84 8.78
N LEU A 62 20.30 -7.21 9.41
CA LEU A 62 21.50 -7.92 9.90
C LEU A 62 22.04 -7.52 11.29
N GLN A 63 21.34 -6.72 12.09
CA GLN A 63 21.80 -6.50 13.47
C GLN A 63 21.21 -7.53 14.42
N ASP A 64 22.05 -8.02 15.35
CA ASP A 64 21.68 -8.77 16.54
C ASP A 64 20.29 -8.30 17.03
N ASN A 65 19.32 -9.22 16.97
CA ASN A 65 17.89 -8.94 17.15
C ASN A 65 17.57 -8.40 18.56
N THR A 66 18.58 -8.27 19.42
CA THR A 66 18.51 -7.82 20.81
C THR A 66 18.24 -6.32 20.97
N THR A 67 18.47 -5.49 19.94
CA THR A 67 18.28 -4.01 20.04
C THR A 67 17.24 -3.42 19.09
N GLN A 68 16.66 -4.22 18.19
CA GLN A 68 15.66 -3.73 17.23
C GLN A 68 14.25 -3.74 17.83
N LYS A 69 13.46 -2.68 17.56
CA LYS A 69 12.05 -2.61 17.98
C LYS A 69 11.19 -3.74 17.37
N GLU A 70 11.53 -4.17 16.16
CA GLU A 70 10.83 -5.25 15.46
C GLU A 70 11.86 -6.12 14.68
N PRO A 71 11.76 -7.45 14.72
CA PRO A 71 12.59 -8.33 13.90
C PRO A 71 12.32 -8.14 12.41
N TRP A 72 13.37 -8.13 11.59
CA TRP A 72 13.30 -7.99 10.12
C TRP A 72 12.29 -8.92 9.46
N GLU A 73 12.32 -10.20 9.83
CA GLU A 73 11.43 -11.22 9.27
C GLU A 73 9.95 -10.94 9.55
N LYS A 74 9.66 -10.48 10.77
CA LYS A 74 8.30 -10.13 11.19
C LYS A 74 7.81 -8.88 10.48
N PHE A 75 8.67 -7.88 10.33
CA PHE A 75 8.37 -6.66 9.57
C PHE A 75 7.97 -6.97 8.12
N LEU A 76 8.79 -7.76 7.42
CA LEU A 76 8.51 -8.14 6.04
C LEU A 76 7.24 -8.99 5.93
N GLN A 77 7.04 -9.96 6.84
CA GLN A 77 5.82 -10.77 6.84
C GLN A 77 4.58 -9.91 7.03
N ASN A 78 4.60 -8.98 7.98
CA ASN A 78 3.48 -8.06 8.24
C ASN A 78 3.13 -7.23 6.99
N ILE A 79 4.13 -6.71 6.27
CA ILE A 79 3.92 -5.96 5.03
C ILE A 79 3.33 -6.85 3.95
N CYS A 80 3.89 -8.05 3.74
CA CYS A 80 3.38 -8.99 2.75
C CYS A 80 1.92 -9.36 3.03
N ASP A 81 1.59 -9.70 4.28
CA ASP A 81 0.22 -10.09 4.68
C ASP A 81 -0.78 -8.96 4.43
N LYS A 82 -0.40 -7.73 4.77
CA LYS A 82 -1.22 -6.54 4.51
C LYS A 82 -1.42 -6.32 3.02
N MET A 83 -0.37 -6.40 2.21
CA MET A 83 -0.46 -6.21 0.75
C MET A 83 -1.35 -7.27 0.08
N VAL A 84 -1.16 -8.54 0.45
CA VAL A 84 -1.96 -9.65 -0.11
C VAL A 84 -3.42 -9.53 0.32
N THR A 85 -3.67 -9.25 1.60
CA THR A 85 -5.04 -9.09 2.11
C THR A 85 -5.73 -7.91 1.45
N THR A 86 -5.03 -6.78 1.27
CA THR A 86 -5.55 -5.60 0.55
C THR A 86 -5.91 -5.94 -0.87
N LEU A 87 -5.04 -6.67 -1.59
CA LEU A 87 -5.32 -7.11 -2.95
C LEU A 87 -6.59 -7.98 -3.02
N LEU A 88 -6.71 -8.97 -2.15
CA LEU A 88 -7.85 -9.88 -2.14
C LEU A 88 -9.17 -9.14 -1.83
N VAL A 89 -9.13 -8.22 -0.86
CA VAL A 89 -10.27 -7.36 -0.53
C VAL A 89 -10.62 -6.47 -1.73
N PHE A 90 -9.62 -5.81 -2.32
CA PHE A 90 -9.78 -4.94 -3.48
C PHE A 90 -10.41 -5.67 -4.66
N ILE A 91 -9.94 -6.88 -4.97
CA ILE A 91 -10.52 -7.70 -6.02
C ILE A 91 -11.95 -8.11 -5.66
N GLY A 92 -12.19 -8.57 -4.42
CA GLY A 92 -13.52 -8.92 -3.94
C GLY A 92 -14.51 -7.77 -4.11
N LEU A 93 -14.05 -6.56 -3.81
CA LEU A 93 -14.79 -5.31 -4.01
C LEU A 93 -15.10 -5.07 -5.49
N LYS A 94 -14.09 -5.17 -6.35
CA LYS A 94 -14.22 -4.96 -7.80
C LYS A 94 -15.14 -5.97 -8.48
N VAL A 95 -15.26 -7.19 -7.95
CA VAL A 95 -16.17 -8.22 -8.47
C VAL A 95 -17.52 -8.26 -7.75
N GLY A 96 -17.84 -7.25 -6.93
CA GLY A 96 -19.15 -7.09 -6.31
C GLY A 96 -19.44 -8.06 -5.17
N ARG A 97 -18.43 -8.58 -4.47
CA ARG A 97 -18.66 -9.35 -3.24
C ARG A 97 -19.35 -8.48 -2.20
N HIS A 98 -20.36 -9.05 -1.55
CA HIS A 98 -21.17 -8.35 -0.56
C HIS A 98 -20.41 -8.18 0.74
N TYR A 99 -19.71 -7.07 0.82
CA TYR A 99 -19.22 -6.52 2.06
C TYR A 99 -20.28 -5.56 2.58
N SER A 100 -20.79 -5.82 3.78
CA SER A 100 -22.02 -5.24 4.33
C SER A 100 -22.06 -3.71 4.40
N GLN A 101 -20.94 -3.00 4.17
CA GLN A 101 -20.84 -1.54 4.19
C GLN A 101 -19.84 -0.97 3.14
N LEU A 102 -19.71 -1.58 1.96
CA LEU A 102 -18.75 -1.12 0.94
C LEU A 102 -19.40 -0.36 -0.23
N SER A 103 -20.20 0.65 0.11
CA SER A 103 -20.58 1.72 -0.81
C SER A 103 -19.42 2.66 -1.19
N ASP A 104 -18.22 2.43 -0.66
CA ASP A 104 -17.25 3.53 -0.45
C ASP A 104 -15.96 3.43 -1.26
N LEU A 105 -15.89 2.56 -2.29
CA LEU A 105 -14.79 2.73 -3.26
C LEU A 105 -15.01 4.07 -3.97
N PRO A 106 -14.00 4.95 -4.01
CA PRO A 106 -14.07 6.19 -4.78
C PRO A 106 -14.45 5.91 -6.23
N ASP A 107 -15.21 6.82 -6.86
CA ASP A 107 -15.79 6.62 -8.18
C ASP A 107 -14.76 6.19 -9.24
N THR A 108 -13.57 6.80 -9.27
CA THR A 108 -12.52 6.41 -10.22
C THR A 108 -12.13 4.94 -10.06
N ILE A 109 -12.00 4.50 -8.81
CA ILE A 109 -11.62 3.12 -8.48
C ILE A 109 -12.79 2.18 -8.75
N ALA A 110 -14.00 2.57 -8.40
CA ALA A 110 -15.22 1.78 -8.59
C ALA A 110 -15.55 1.54 -10.06
N GLN A 111 -15.35 2.54 -10.93
CA GLN A 111 -15.70 2.47 -12.36
C GLN A 111 -14.64 1.79 -13.23
N ALA A 112 -13.37 1.79 -12.82
CA ALA A 112 -12.31 1.20 -13.63
C ALA A 112 -12.48 -0.33 -13.80
N VAL A 113 -12.32 -0.84 -15.02
CA VAL A 113 -12.41 -2.30 -15.26
C VAL A 113 -11.20 -2.99 -14.67
N LEU A 114 -11.40 -4.05 -13.88
CA LEU A 114 -10.31 -4.72 -13.16
C LEU A 114 -9.18 -5.19 -14.08
N GLY A 115 -9.51 -5.68 -15.29
CA GLY A 115 -8.54 -6.13 -16.28
C GLY A 115 -7.67 -5.03 -16.88
N ASP A 116 -8.09 -3.76 -16.78
CA ASP A 116 -7.35 -2.61 -17.31
C ASP A 116 -6.48 -1.93 -16.24
N LEU A 117 -6.54 -2.42 -15.00
CA LEU A 117 -5.78 -1.87 -13.88
C LEU A 117 -4.36 -2.44 -13.86
N SER A 118 -3.36 -1.55 -13.83
CA SER A 118 -2.03 -1.91 -13.36
C SER A 118 -2.00 -1.73 -11.84
N ILE A 119 -1.81 -2.81 -11.10
CA ILE A 119 -1.83 -2.78 -9.64
C ILE A 119 -0.39 -2.91 -9.11
N THR A 120 0.04 -1.96 -8.29
CA THR A 120 1.40 -1.88 -7.74
C THR A 120 1.38 -1.94 -6.22
N PRO A 121 1.90 -3.02 -5.59
CA PRO A 121 2.16 -3.00 -4.16
C PRO A 121 3.26 -1.99 -3.85
N CYS A 122 3.05 -1.12 -2.85
CA CYS A 122 3.93 -0.01 -2.55
C CYS A 122 4.16 0.10 -1.04
N LEU A 123 5.42 0.08 -0.62
CA LEU A 123 5.82 0.45 0.73
C LEU A 123 6.42 1.86 0.69
N VAL A 124 5.84 2.78 1.47
CA VAL A 124 6.33 4.14 1.64
C VAL A 124 6.96 4.30 3.01
N LEU A 125 8.25 4.63 3.04
CA LEU A 125 9.01 4.85 4.27
C LEU A 125 9.23 6.35 4.48
N LYS A 126 8.83 6.91 5.63
CA LYS A 126 9.07 8.33 5.94
C LYS A 126 10.55 8.67 5.82
N GLU A 127 11.38 7.88 6.50
CA GLU A 127 12.81 8.10 6.60
C GLU A 127 13.52 6.86 6.09
N HIS A 128 14.26 6.95 4.97
CA HIS A 128 15.32 6.02 4.57
C HIS A 128 16.09 6.58 3.36
N PRO A 129 17.43 6.46 3.35
CA PRO A 129 18.20 6.85 2.17
C PRO A 129 17.96 5.85 1.02
N PRO A 130 18.00 6.29 -0.25
CA PRO A 130 17.67 5.46 -1.40
C PRO A 130 18.41 4.11 -1.44
N TYR A 131 19.69 4.08 -1.06
CA TYR A 131 20.50 2.87 -1.04
C TYR A 131 20.00 1.80 -0.05
N ALA A 132 19.35 2.21 1.05
CA ALA A 132 18.83 1.30 2.07
C ALA A 132 17.50 0.66 1.65
N LEU A 133 16.78 1.27 0.69
CA LEU A 133 15.52 0.74 0.17
C LEU A 133 15.71 -0.55 -0.63
N PHE A 134 16.89 -0.74 -1.24
CA PHE A 134 17.18 -1.87 -2.11
C PHE A 134 16.97 -3.22 -1.42
N GLN A 135 17.47 -3.37 -0.18
CA GLN A 135 17.36 -4.61 0.57
C GLN A 135 15.91 -4.97 0.90
N ILE A 136 15.09 -3.97 1.23
CA ILE A 136 13.66 -4.16 1.51
C ILE A 136 12.92 -4.49 0.21
N SER A 137 13.22 -3.76 -0.86
CA SER A 137 12.65 -3.98 -2.20
C SER A 137 12.89 -5.41 -2.67
N ASP A 138 14.13 -5.89 -2.62
CA ASP A 138 14.47 -7.23 -3.09
C ASP A 138 13.79 -8.32 -2.26
N ALA A 139 13.75 -8.15 -0.93
CA ALA A 139 13.06 -9.08 -0.05
C ALA A 139 11.55 -9.14 -0.34
N LEU A 140 10.90 -7.99 -0.55
CA LEU A 140 9.48 -7.93 -0.91
C LEU A 140 9.20 -8.50 -2.31
N LYS A 141 10.06 -8.25 -3.30
CA LYS A 141 9.94 -8.84 -4.65
C LYS A 141 9.98 -10.35 -4.60
N ILE A 142 10.88 -10.92 -3.81
CA ILE A 142 10.98 -12.39 -3.64
C ILE A 142 9.70 -12.93 -2.98
N ARG A 143 9.27 -12.35 -1.86
CA ARG A 143 8.12 -12.86 -1.08
C ARG A 143 6.79 -12.70 -1.79
N LEU A 144 6.60 -11.60 -2.51
CA LEU A 144 5.36 -11.30 -3.24
C LEU A 144 5.34 -11.89 -4.64
N GLN A 145 6.44 -12.48 -5.12
CA GLN A 145 6.54 -13.04 -6.47
C GLN A 145 5.37 -13.98 -6.84
N PRO A 146 4.90 -14.89 -5.96
CA PRO A 146 3.77 -15.75 -6.29
C PRO A 146 2.51 -14.95 -6.62
N ILE A 147 2.17 -13.96 -5.79
CA ILE A 147 0.99 -13.11 -5.97
C ILE A 147 1.13 -12.20 -7.18
N VAL A 148 2.32 -11.60 -7.38
CA VAL A 148 2.62 -10.79 -8.57
C VAL A 148 2.40 -11.59 -9.85
N LYS A 149 2.89 -12.83 -9.90
CA LYS A 149 2.71 -13.71 -11.08
C LYS A 149 1.26 -14.19 -11.23
N SER A 150 0.60 -14.56 -10.14
CA SER A 150 -0.78 -15.08 -10.18
C SER A 150 -1.79 -14.04 -10.64
N PHE A 151 -1.58 -12.76 -10.31
CA PHE A 151 -2.51 -11.68 -10.64
C PHE A 151 -1.97 -10.71 -11.71
N VAL A 152 -0.79 -10.99 -12.27
CA VAL A 152 -0.12 -10.13 -13.27
C VAL A 152 0.01 -8.68 -12.77
N LEU A 153 0.46 -8.54 -11.52
CA LEU A 153 0.68 -7.24 -10.89
C LEU A 153 1.98 -6.60 -11.40
N ASP A 154 2.12 -5.30 -11.18
CA ASP A 154 3.44 -4.67 -11.23
C ASP A 154 4.33 -5.23 -10.11
N GLN A 155 5.65 -5.12 -10.31
CA GLN A 155 6.60 -5.43 -9.25
C GLN A 155 6.40 -4.52 -8.04
N PRO A 156 6.51 -5.05 -6.80
CA PRO A 156 6.41 -4.22 -5.61
C PRO A 156 7.52 -3.17 -5.60
N ILE A 157 7.14 -1.96 -5.21
CA ILE A 157 8.07 -0.83 -5.08
C ILE A 157 8.23 -0.44 -3.62
N VAL A 158 9.43 0.00 -3.26
CA VAL A 158 9.75 0.57 -1.95
C VAL A 158 10.35 1.94 -2.19
N ILE A 159 9.71 2.96 -1.66
CA ILE A 159 10.10 4.36 -1.87
C ILE A 159 10.16 5.09 -0.54
N ASN A 160 10.99 6.13 -0.46
CA ASN A 160 10.97 7.03 0.69
C ASN A 160 9.94 8.16 0.48
N ALA A 161 9.73 9.01 1.49
CA ALA A 161 8.79 10.11 1.41
C ALA A 161 9.09 11.11 0.28
N GLU A 162 10.36 11.41 0.03
CA GLU A 162 10.78 12.33 -1.05
C GLU A 162 10.35 11.79 -2.42
N MET A 163 10.66 10.52 -2.70
CA MET A 163 10.21 9.83 -3.91
C MET A 163 8.69 9.76 -3.99
N ALA A 164 8.00 9.53 -2.86
CA ALA A 164 6.54 9.50 -2.82
C ALA A 164 5.92 10.87 -3.14
N ILE A 165 6.58 11.98 -2.76
CA ILE A 165 6.18 13.35 -3.13
C ILE A 165 6.38 13.57 -4.64
N GLU A 166 7.53 13.19 -5.19
CA GLU A 166 7.81 13.30 -6.63
C GLU A 166 6.79 12.49 -7.47
N ASN A 167 6.36 11.34 -6.96
CA ASN A 167 5.33 10.51 -7.58
C ASN A 167 3.91 10.98 -7.26
N GLY A 168 3.71 12.07 -6.52
CA GLY A 168 2.41 12.62 -6.14
C GLY A 168 1.55 11.63 -5.35
N LEU A 169 2.16 10.78 -4.53
CA LEU A 169 1.50 9.89 -3.58
C LEU A 169 1.43 10.54 -2.18
N VAL A 170 2.42 11.37 -1.85
CA VAL A 170 2.51 12.14 -0.60
C VAL A 170 2.54 13.63 -0.95
N ASN A 171 1.79 14.44 -0.21
CA ASN A 171 1.79 15.90 -0.33
C ASN A 171 2.98 16.53 0.41
N ARG A 172 3.20 16.09 1.66
CA ARG A 172 4.29 16.58 2.51
C ARG A 172 4.61 15.64 3.66
N ILE A 173 5.79 15.80 4.22
CA ILE A 173 6.22 15.16 5.47
C ILE A 173 5.73 16.02 6.64
N ILE A 174 5.17 15.38 7.67
CA ILE A 174 4.75 16.04 8.91
C ILE A 174 5.86 15.85 9.94
N SER A 175 6.30 16.98 10.51
CA SER A 175 7.29 17.09 11.58
C SER A 175 6.77 16.52 12.88
#